data_AF-A0A5B6ZUN8-F1
#
_entry.id   AF-A0A5B6ZUN8-F1
#
_cell.length_a   1.000
_cell.length_b   1.000
_cell.length_c   1.000
_cell.angle_alpha   90.00
_cell.angle_beta   90.00
_cell.angle_gamma   90.00
#
_symmetry.space_group_name_H-M   'P 1'
#
loop_
_entity.id
_entity.type
_entity.pdbx_description
1 polymer ?
#
loop_
_entity_poly.entity_id
_entity_poly.type
_entity_poly.pdbx_seq_one_letter_code
_entity_poly.pdbx_strand_id
1 'polypeptide(L)'
;MVWSSNSIPRFSLILWLLVLDRLPTRDKLLNWGVVTTPSCLLCSANLESSDHLFFKCPLSSSVWFRVRKALSDQQKLRLFIRKERNHRLWTGHQNSPDYIFSSIFEAVRVKA
;
A
#
# COMPACT_ATOMS: atom_id res chain seq x y z
N MET A 1 -5.75 11.54 3.21
CA MET A 1 -5.19 10.28 2.69
C MET A 1 -5.72 9.89 1.31
N VAL A 2 -6.91 10.31 0.87
CA VAL A 2 -7.41 9.99 -0.49
C VAL A 2 -6.67 10.75 -1.59
N TRP A 3 -6.34 12.01 -1.35
CA TRP A 3 -5.58 12.86 -2.25
C TRP A 3 -4.16 12.99 -1.72
N SER A 4 -3.17 12.57 -2.50
CA SER A 4 -1.74 12.73 -2.21
C SER A 4 -0.99 13.14 -3.47
N SER A 5 0.13 13.85 -3.33
CA SER A 5 0.92 14.30 -4.48
C SER A 5 1.43 13.14 -5.36
N ASN A 6 1.64 11.97 -4.75
CA ASN A 6 2.16 10.79 -5.43
C ASN A 6 1.08 9.75 -5.79
N SER A 7 -0.21 10.05 -5.58
CA SER A 7 -1.29 9.12 -5.93
C SER A 7 -1.73 9.29 -7.37
N ILE A 8 -1.94 8.17 -8.06
CA ILE A 8 -2.55 8.15 -9.39
C ILE A 8 -4.02 8.59 -9.25
N PRO A 9 -4.46 9.68 -9.91
CA PRO A 9 -5.78 10.27 -9.69
C PRO A 9 -6.95 9.29 -9.83
N ARG A 10 -6.85 8.34 -10.76
CA ARG A 10 -7.86 7.29 -10.96
C ARG A 10 -8.09 6.44 -9.70
N PHE A 11 -7.02 6.06 -9.00
CA PHE A 11 -7.13 5.26 -7.79
C PHE A 11 -7.65 6.08 -6.61
N SER A 12 -7.23 7.33 -6.50
CA SER A 12 -7.78 8.27 -5.53
C SER A 12 -9.29 8.48 -5.71
N LEU A 13 -9.75 8.62 -6.96
CA LEU A 13 -11.18 8.75 -7.26
C LEU A 13 -11.96 7.48 -6.88
N ILE A 14 -11.46 6.30 -7.24
CA ILE A 14 -12.09 5.02 -6.86
C ILE A 14 -12.15 4.89 -5.33
N LEU A 15 -11.06 5.22 -4.63
CA LEU A 15 -11.01 5.18 -3.17
C LEU A 15 -11.97 6.20 -2.54
N TRP A 16 -12.07 7.40 -3.12
CA TRP A 16 -13.03 8.41 -2.68
C TRP A 16 -14.46 7.90 -2.79
N LEU A 17 -14.82 7.33 -3.94
CA LEU A 17 -16.15 6.75 -4.16
C LEU A 17 -16.40 5.55 -3.22
N LEU A 18 -15.38 4.74 -2.95
CA LEU A 18 -15.47 3.63 -2.00
C LEU A 18 -15.79 4.12 -0.59
N VAL A 19 -15.07 5.13 -0.10
CA VAL A 19 -15.26 5.70 1.25
C VAL A 19 -16.64 6.33 1.40
N LEU A 20 -17.17 6.95 0.34
CA LEU A 20 -18.52 7.52 0.34
C LEU A 20 -19.62 6.48 0.07
N ASP A 21 -19.26 5.21 -0.11
CA ASP A 21 -20.14 4.14 -0.57
C ASP A 21 -20.96 4.55 -1.82
N ARG A 22 -20.29 5.14 -2.81
CA ARG A 22 -20.89 5.57 -4.10
C ARG A 22 -20.34 4.83 -5.30
N LEU A 23 -19.67 3.70 -5.10
CA LEU A 23 -19.29 2.83 -6.20
C LEU A 23 -20.53 2.15 -6.80
N PRO A 24 -20.59 1.99 -8.14
CA PRO A 24 -21.69 1.32 -8.83
C PRO A 24 -21.53 -0.21 -8.73
N THR A 25 -21.68 -0.74 -7.53
CA THR A 25 -21.68 -2.19 -7.24
C THR A 25 -22.99 -2.83 -7.69
N ARG A 26 -22.99 -4.15 -7.95
CA ARG A 26 -24.21 -4.80 -8.48
C ARG A 26 -25.42 -4.74 -7.57
N ASP A 27 -25.27 -4.69 -6.25
CA ASP A 27 -26.38 -4.40 -5.33
C ASP A 27 -27.09 -3.08 -5.65
N LYS A 28 -26.35 -2.01 -5.94
CA LYS A 28 -26.88 -0.69 -6.30
C LYS A 28 -27.40 -0.66 -7.74
N LEU A 29 -26.67 -1.27 -8.67
CA LEU A 29 -27.11 -1.38 -10.06
C LEU A 29 -28.41 -2.17 -10.20
N LEU A 30 -28.63 -3.19 -9.34
CA LEU A 30 -29.88 -3.92 -9.28
C LEU A 30 -31.02 -3.00 -8.83
N ASN A 31 -30.79 -2.19 -7.80
CA ASN A 31 -31.76 -1.20 -7.32
C ASN A 31 -32.09 -0.13 -8.38
N TRP A 32 -31.17 0.16 -9.29
CA TRP A 32 -31.41 1.05 -10.43
C TRP A 32 -32.06 0.36 -11.64
N GLY A 33 -32.28 -0.95 -11.59
CA GLY A 33 -32.84 -1.73 -12.71
C GLY A 33 -31.87 -1.90 -13.90
N VAL A 34 -30.57 -1.66 -13.70
CA VAL A 34 -29.54 -1.76 -14.75
C VAL A 34 -29.05 -3.20 -14.93
N VAL A 35 -29.03 -3.98 -13.86
CA VAL A 35 -28.66 -5.40 -13.87
C VAL A 35 -29.77 -6.25 -13.27
N THR A 36 -29.82 -7.52 -13.65
CA THR A 36 -30.82 -8.49 -13.15
C THR A 36 -30.31 -9.34 -12.00
N THR A 37 -28.99 -9.38 -11.77
CA THR A 37 -28.37 -10.22 -10.74
C THR A 37 -27.42 -9.42 -9.87
N PRO A 38 -27.53 -9.54 -8.53
CA PRO A 38 -26.62 -8.87 -7.59
C PRO A 38 -25.34 -9.66 -7.31
N SER A 39 -25.09 -10.78 -8.01
CA SER A 39 -23.95 -11.66 -7.73
C SER A 39 -22.62 -11.01 -8.10
N CYS A 40 -21.62 -11.15 -7.23
CA CYS A 40 -20.26 -10.66 -7.45
C CYS A 40 -19.63 -11.34 -8.66
N LEU A 41 -19.12 -10.54 -9.60
CA LEU A 41 -18.46 -11.05 -10.80
C LEU A 41 -17.13 -11.74 -10.55
N LEU A 42 -16.48 -11.44 -9.42
CA LEU A 42 -15.16 -11.98 -9.11
C LEU A 42 -15.21 -13.38 -8.50
N CYS A 43 -16.21 -13.67 -7.66
CA CYS A 43 -16.35 -14.95 -6.98
C CYS A 43 -17.59 -15.75 -7.39
N SER A 44 -18.56 -15.12 -8.05
CA SER A 44 -19.84 -15.71 -8.47
C SER A 44 -20.65 -16.40 -7.38
N ALA A 45 -20.28 -16.24 -6.10
CA ALA A 45 -20.85 -16.97 -4.98
C ALA A 45 -21.63 -16.10 -3.99
N ASN A 46 -21.29 -14.81 -3.88
CA ASN A 46 -21.89 -13.88 -2.92
C ASN A 46 -22.42 -12.64 -3.63
N LEU A 47 -23.23 -11.84 -2.92
CA LEU A 47 -23.69 -10.54 -3.37
C LEU A 47 -22.53 -9.55 -3.51
N GLU A 48 -22.54 -8.75 -4.57
CA GLU A 48 -21.57 -7.68 -4.76
C GLU A 48 -21.99 -6.43 -4.01
N SER A 49 -21.23 -6.09 -2.98
CA SER A 49 -21.26 -4.79 -2.30
C SER A 49 -19.85 -4.21 -2.26
N SER A 50 -19.72 -2.92 -1.91
CA SER A 50 -18.41 -2.26 -1.73
C SER A 50 -17.49 -3.05 -0.79
N ASP A 51 -18.03 -3.47 0.36
CA ASP A 51 -17.35 -4.31 1.35
C ASP A 51 -16.92 -5.66 0.79
N HIS A 52 -17.82 -6.32 0.07
CA HIS A 52 -17.52 -7.63 -0.49
C HIS A 52 -16.45 -7.52 -1.57
N LEU A 53 -16.63 -6.61 -2.53
CA LEU A 53 -15.74 -6.42 -3.66
C LEU A 53 -14.30 -6.11 -3.22
N PHE A 54 -14.13 -5.28 -2.19
CA PHE A 54 -12.80 -4.87 -1.74
C PHE A 54 -12.24 -5.69 -0.57
N PHE A 55 -13.04 -6.30 0.31
CA PHE A 55 -12.50 -6.89 1.54
C PHE A 55 -12.89 -8.35 1.77
N LYS A 56 -14.13 -8.75 1.43
CA LYS A 56 -14.66 -10.09 1.76
C LYS A 56 -14.58 -11.09 0.60
N CYS A 57 -14.45 -10.61 -0.64
CA CYS A 57 -14.38 -11.47 -1.82
C CYS A 57 -13.08 -12.30 -1.79
N PRO A 58 -13.12 -13.64 -1.94
CA PRO A 58 -11.94 -14.49 -1.87
C PRO A 58 -10.81 -14.06 -2.82
N LEU A 59 -11.17 -13.62 -4.03
CA LEU A 59 -10.21 -13.10 -5.00
C LEU A 59 -9.53 -11.83 -4.49
N SER A 60 -10.32 -10.88 -3.99
CA SER A 60 -9.85 -9.61 -3.45
C SER A 60 -8.98 -9.82 -2.20
N SER A 61 -9.40 -10.69 -1.29
CA SER A 61 -8.63 -11.07 -0.10
C SER A 61 -7.26 -11.67 -0.46
N SER A 62 -7.18 -12.48 -1.51
CA SER A 62 -5.92 -13.02 -2.03
C SER A 62 -4.99 -11.92 -2.56
N VAL A 63 -5.53 -10.94 -3.29
CA VAL A 63 -4.77 -9.77 -3.75
C VAL A 63 -4.23 -8.98 -2.55
N TRP A 64 -5.07 -8.66 -1.57
CA TRP A 64 -4.64 -7.94 -0.36
C TRP A 64 -3.59 -8.70 0.45
N PHE A 65 -3.67 -10.02 0.51
CA PHE A 65 -2.64 -10.83 1.15
C PHE A 65 -1.28 -10.64 0.44
N ARG A 66 -1.26 -10.72 -0.89
CA ARG A 66 -0.03 -10.52 -1.69
C ARG A 66 0.53 -9.10 -1.53
N VAL A 67 -0.33 -8.08 -1.58
CA VAL A 67 0.07 -6.68 -1.40
C VAL A 67 0.66 -6.46 -0.01
N ARG A 68 -0.01 -6.95 1.05
CA ARG A 68 0.52 -6.85 2.42
C ARG A 68 1.87 -7.53 2.57
N LYS A 69 2.01 -8.76 2.05
CA LYS A 69 3.28 -9.49 2.07
C LYS A 69 4.39 -8.69 1.38
N ALA A 70 4.14 -8.17 0.17
CA ALA A 70 5.10 -7.37 -0.57
C ALA A 70 5.51 -6.10 0.20
N LEU A 71 4.55 -5.40 0.82
CA LEU A 71 4.85 -4.22 1.64
C LEU A 71 5.67 -4.57 2.89
N SER A 72 5.34 -5.66 3.57
CA SER A 72 6.11 -6.15 4.72
C SER A 72 7.54 -6.53 4.32
N ASP A 73 7.71 -7.21 3.18
CA ASP A 73 9.03 -7.61 2.70
C ASP A 73 9.86 -6.38 2.29
N GLN A 74 9.25 -5.38 1.66
CA GLN A 74 9.89 -4.09 1.38
C GLN A 74 10.33 -3.36 2.65
N GLN A 75 9.51 -3.36 3.70
CA GLN A 75 9.87 -2.76 4.98
C GLN A 75 11.04 -3.49 5.64
N LYS A 76 11.03 -4.83 5.65
CA LYS A 76 12.15 -5.65 6.16
C LYS A 76 13.45 -5.35 5.42
N LEU A 77 13.41 -5.27 4.09
CA LEU A 77 14.58 -4.93 3.29
C LEU A 77 15.12 -3.54 3.63
N ARG A 78 14.26 -2.53 3.75
CA ARG A 78 14.68 -1.17 4.17
C ARG A 78 15.34 -1.17 5.54
N LEU A 79 14.77 -1.90 6.50
CA LEU A 79 15.34 -2.03 7.85
C LEU A 79 16.67 -2.79 7.84
N PHE A 80 16.77 -3.86 7.06
CA PHE A 80 18.02 -4.61 6.88
C PHE A 80 19.13 -3.72 6.32
N ILE A 81 18.86 -3.01 5.20
CA ILE A 81 19.83 -2.08 4.60
C ILE A 81 20.23 -0.98 5.59
N ARG A 82 19.29 -0.47 6.39
CA ARG A 82 19.60 0.52 7.44
C ARG A 82 20.49 -0.08 8.53
N LYS A 83 20.18 -1.28 9.01
CA LYS A 83 20.96 -1.98 10.05
C LYS A 83 22.38 -2.26 9.56
N GLU A 84 22.52 -2.77 8.35
CA GLU A 84 23.80 -3.10 7.74
C GLU A 84 24.69 -1.86 7.54
N ARG A 85 24.11 -0.76 7.02
CA ARG A 85 24.81 0.53 6.95
C ARG A 85 25.26 1.03 8.32
N ASN A 86 24.39 1.00 9.32
CA ASN A 86 24.73 1.41 10.67
C ASN A 86 25.85 0.54 11.26
N HIS A 87 25.75 -0.79 11.13
CA HIS A 87 26.77 -1.70 11.64
C HIS A 87 28.15 -1.35 11.06
N ARG A 88 28.26 -1.15 9.74
CA ARG A 88 29.52 -0.75 9.09
C ARG A 88 30.09 0.58 9.61
N LEU A 89 29.23 1.54 9.95
CA LEU A 89 29.66 2.81 10.54
C LEU A 89 30.19 2.66 11.97
N TRP A 90 29.63 1.75 12.78
CA TRP A 90 29.96 1.61 14.20
C TRP A 90 30.98 0.50 14.51
N THR A 91 31.23 -0.43 13.59
CA THR A 91 32.20 -1.54 13.77
C THR A 91 33.40 -1.47 12.83
N GLY A 92 33.53 -0.40 12.04
CA GLY A 92 34.68 -0.17 11.19
C GLY A 92 35.93 0.17 12.00
N HIS A 93 37.11 -0.08 11.43
CA HIS A 93 38.43 0.15 12.06
C HIS A 93 38.74 1.64 12.42
N GLN A 94 37.78 2.55 12.24
CA GLN A 94 37.89 4.01 12.39
C GLN A 94 36.79 4.57 13.32
N ASN A 95 36.61 3.98 14.50
CA ASN A 95 35.69 4.46 15.54
C ASN A 95 36.14 5.77 16.22
N SER A 96 36.83 6.67 15.49
CA SER A 96 37.08 8.02 15.97
C SER A 96 35.80 8.86 15.80
N PRO A 97 35.35 9.57 16.85
CA PRO A 97 34.19 10.45 16.78
C PRO A 97 34.22 11.41 15.60
N ASP A 98 35.41 11.93 15.24
CA ASP A 98 35.61 12.90 14.16
C ASP A 98 35.37 12.31 12.76
N TYR A 99 35.74 11.04 12.55
CA TYR A 99 35.52 10.34 11.28
C TYR A 99 34.03 10.00 11.09
N ILE A 100 33.35 9.60 12.18
CA ILE A 100 31.91 9.32 12.15
C ILE A 100 31.14 10.62 11.88
N PHE A 101 31.51 11.73 12.54
CA PHE A 101 30.86 13.02 12.35
C PHE A 101 31.02 13.55 10.92
N SER A 102 32.23 13.50 10.35
CA SER A 102 32.48 13.92 8.97
C SER A 102 31.74 13.06 7.94
N SER A 103 31.69 11.74 8.13
CA SER A 103 30.93 10.83 7.25
C SER A 103 29.42 11.08 7.28
N ILE A 104 28.85 11.39 8.46
CA ILE A 104 27.44 11.76 8.59
C ILE A 104 27.17 13.10 7.91
N PHE A 105 28.02 14.11 8.17
CA PHE A 105 27.86 15.46 7.60
C PHE A 105 27.88 15.42 6.07
N GLU A 106 28.81 14.68 5.46
CA GLU A 106 28.86 14.49 4.00
C GLU A 106 27.63 13.73 3.46
N ALA A 107 27.21 12.65 4.13
CA ALA A 107 26.02 11.91 3.71
C ALA A 107 24.70 12.73 3.78
N VAL A 108 24.65 13.73 4.67
CA VAL A 108 23.52 14.68 4.78
C VAL A 108 23.65 15.81 3.75
N ARG A 109 24.86 16.31 3.51
CA ARG A 109 25.15 17.39 2.55
C ARG A 109 24.84 17.01 1.10
N VAL A 110 25.06 15.75 0.72
CA VAL A 110 24.80 15.25 -0.64
C VAL A 110 23.28 15.03 -0.92
N LYS A 111 22.41 15.17 0.09
CA LYS A 111 20.96 14.97 -0.03
C LYS A 111 20.12 16.26 0.02
N ALA A 112 20.75 17.41 0.22
CA ALA A 112 20.12 18.73 0.14
C ALA A 112 20.34 19.32 -1.26
#